data_AF-A0AAD7CVC0-F1
#
_entry.id   AF-A0AAD7CVC0-F1
#
_cell.length_a   1.000
_cell.length_b   1.000
_cell.length_c   1.000
_cell.angle_alpha   90.00
_cell.angle_beta   90.00
_cell.angle_gamma   90.00
#
_symmetry.space_group_name_H-M   'P 1'
#
loop_
_entity.id
_entity.type
_entity.pdbx_description
1 polymer ?
#
loop_
_entity_poly.entity_id
_entity_poly.type
_entity_poly.pdbx_seq_one_letter_code
_entity_poly.pdbx_strand_id
1 'polypeptide(L)'
;AQVTGALRELRKHLRTWMFAHSFKRKHMSGQGAYTKSQALQSRIEECVRGAATSYCTARAALLKLQGMGDWDDVLRTLEKGDIRGMNE
;
A
#
# COMPACT_ATOMS: atom_id res chain seq x y z
N ALA A 1 -19.60 1.69 -1.03
CA ALA A 1 -18.68 2.30 -0.04
C ALA A 1 -17.45 1.44 0.34
N GLN A 2 -17.32 0.18 -0.12
CA GLN A 2 -16.20 -0.69 0.29
C GLN A 2 -14.88 -0.39 -0.43
N VAL A 3 -14.90 -0.08 -1.73
CA VAL A 3 -13.68 0.19 -2.52
C VAL A 3 -12.94 1.46 -2.05
N THR A 4 -13.68 2.52 -1.72
CA THR A 4 -13.10 3.77 -1.22
C THR A 4 -12.47 3.60 0.16
N GLY A 5 -13.04 2.73 1.01
CA GLY A 5 -12.44 2.32 2.28
C GLY A 5 -11.14 1.53 2.07
N ALA A 6 -11.15 0.54 1.17
CA ALA A 6 -9.96 -0.24 0.83
C ALA A 6 -8.82 0.63 0.28
N LEU A 7 -9.14 1.60 -0.59
CA LEU A 7 -8.16 2.56 -1.12
C LEU A 7 -7.57 3.45 -0.01
N ARG A 8 -8.38 3.87 0.96
CA ARG A 8 -7.91 4.67 2.09
C ARG A 8 -6.95 3.88 2.98
N GLU A 9 -7.26 2.63 3.28
CA GLU A 9 -6.36 1.74 4.04
C GLU A 9 -5.06 1.48 3.27
N LEU A 10 -5.12 1.22 1.95
CA LEU A 10 -3.91 1.08 1.12
C LEU A 10 -3.02 2.32 1.20
N ARG A 11 -3.58 3.52 1.04
CA ARG A 11 -2.84 4.79 1.15
C ARG A 11 -2.23 4.99 2.54
N LYS A 12 -2.95 4.62 3.60
CA LYS A 12 -2.46 4.69 4.98
C LYS A 12 -1.25 3.78 5.18
N HIS A 13 -1.31 2.53 4.72
CA HIS A 13 -0.19 1.60 4.81
C HIS A 13 1.02 2.07 4.02
N LEU A 14 0.83 2.58 2.80
CA LEU A 14 1.92 3.16 1.99
C LEU A 14 2.59 4.35 2.70
N ARG A 15 1.81 5.25 3.33
CA ARG A 15 2.37 6.36 4.13
C ARG A 15 3.20 5.87 5.30
N THR A 16 2.70 4.88 6.04
CA THR A 16 3.45 4.27 7.15
C THR A 16 4.74 3.62 6.67
N TRP A 17 4.70 2.90 5.54
CA TRP A 17 5.87 2.27 4.94
C TRP A 17 6.95 3.29 4.59
N MET A 18 6.57 4.38 3.93
CA MET A 18 7.48 5.46 3.60
C MET A 18 8.09 6.12 4.83
N PHE A 19 7.27 6.41 5.84
CA PHE A 19 7.76 6.98 7.08
C PHE A 19 8.79 6.06 7.72
N ALA A 20 8.47 4.77 7.87
CA ALA A 20 9.39 3.76 8.41
C ALA A 20 10.68 3.62 7.58
N HIS A 21 10.58 3.71 6.25
CA HIS A 21 11.74 3.69 5.36
C HIS A 21 12.63 4.93 5.52
N SER A 22 12.04 6.12 5.59
CA SER A 22 12.76 7.37 5.83
C SER A 22 13.41 7.41 7.21
N PHE A 23 12.71 6.90 8.22
CA PHE A 23 13.19 6.81 9.59
C PHE A 23 14.38 5.83 9.69
N LYS A 24 14.28 4.67 9.04
CA LYS A 24 15.38 3.70 8.90
C LYS A 24 16.65 4.36 8.36
N ARG A 25 16.53 5.06 7.22
CA ARG A 25 17.68 5.71 6.58
C ARG A 25 18.36 6.75 7.46
N LYS A 26 17.59 7.49 8.27
CA LYS A 26 18.11 8.61 9.07
C LYS A 26 18.65 8.21 10.45
N HIS A 27 18.10 7.17 11.08
CA HIS A 27 18.30 6.92 12.51
C HIS A 27 18.96 5.60 12.86
N MET A 28 19.16 4.68 11.90
CA MET A 28 19.77 3.40 12.25
C MET A 28 21.29 3.42 12.15
N SER A 29 21.90 3.18 13.31
CA SER A 29 23.31 2.84 13.45
C SER A 29 23.41 1.49 14.16
N GLY A 30 24.23 0.58 13.60
CA GLY A 30 24.46 -0.77 14.15
C GLY A 30 23.55 -1.87 13.61
N GLN A 31 24.05 -3.11 13.62
CA GLN A 31 23.41 -4.28 13.01
C GLN A 31 22.12 -4.73 13.71
N GLY A 32 22.06 -4.67 15.05
CA GLY A 32 20.87 -5.12 15.80
C GLY A 32 19.63 -4.26 15.55
N ALA A 33 19.80 -2.95 15.41
CA ALA A 33 18.71 -2.03 15.05
C ALA A 33 18.25 -2.30 13.60
N TYR A 34 19.20 -2.53 12.68
CA TYR A 34 18.94 -2.85 11.29
C TYR A 34 18.00 -4.04 11.12
N THR A 35 18.28 -5.16 11.82
CA THR A 35 17.45 -6.37 11.74
C THR A 35 16.03 -6.14 12.26
N LYS A 36 15.87 -5.43 13.39
CA LYS A 36 14.54 -5.14 13.95
C LYS A 36 13.70 -4.28 13.01
N SER A 37 14.29 -3.27 12.41
CA SER A 37 13.57 -2.41 11.48
C SER A 37 13.36 -3.05 10.12
N GLN A 38 14.23 -3.96 9.68
CA GLN A 38 13.96 -4.80 8.51
C GLN A 38 12.73 -5.67 8.75
N ALA A 39 12.63 -6.32 9.93
CA ALA A 39 11.46 -7.10 10.28
C ALA A 39 10.18 -6.26 10.34
N LEU A 40 10.25 -5.03 10.86
CA LEU A 40 9.12 -4.08 10.84
C LEU A 40 8.73 -3.70 9.41
N GLN A 41 9.70 -3.44 8.53
CA GLN A 41 9.44 -3.11 7.13
C GLN A 41 8.72 -4.27 6.42
N SER A 42 9.21 -5.49 6.56
CA SER A 42 8.58 -6.66 5.95
C SER A 42 7.13 -6.86 6.42
N ARG A 43 6.84 -6.65 7.71
CA ARG A 43 5.45 -6.67 8.21
C ARG A 43 4.57 -5.61 7.58
N ILE A 44 5.09 -4.39 7.40
CA ILE A 44 4.34 -3.31 6.75
C ILE A 44 4.10 -3.65 5.27
N GLU A 45 5.10 -4.22 4.58
CA GLU A 45 4.95 -4.68 3.18
C GLU A 45 3.87 -5.76 3.04
N GLU A 46 3.79 -6.70 3.98
CA GLU A 46 2.73 -7.70 4.03
C GLU A 46 1.34 -7.06 4.18
N CYS A 47 1.20 -6.07 5.07
CA CYS A 47 -0.05 -5.31 5.21
C CYS A 47 -0.41 -4.55 3.93
N VAL A 48 0.56 -3.89 3.28
CA VAL A 48 0.35 -3.21 2.00
C VAL A 48 -0.14 -4.19 0.94
N ARG A 49 0.47 -5.37 0.84
CA ARG A 49 0.07 -6.41 -0.12
C ARG A 49 -1.34 -6.95 0.15
N GLY A 50 -1.70 -7.11 1.42
CA GLY A 50 -3.06 -7.47 1.83
C GLY A 50 -4.09 -6.41 1.43
N ALA A 51 -3.82 -5.14 1.73
CA ALA A 51 -4.68 -4.01 1.37
C ALA A 51 -4.81 -3.85 -0.16
N ALA A 52 -3.71 -4.03 -0.90
CA ALA A 52 -3.70 -4.01 -2.37
C ALA A 52 -4.60 -5.10 -2.96
N THR A 53 -4.49 -6.33 -2.45
CA THR A 53 -5.34 -7.45 -2.87
C THR A 53 -6.82 -7.17 -2.60
N SER A 54 -7.14 -6.59 -1.43
CA SER A 54 -8.51 -6.20 -1.06
C SER A 54 -9.05 -5.13 -2.01
N TYR A 55 -8.26 -4.10 -2.30
CA TYR A 55 -8.61 -3.04 -3.26
C TYR A 55 -8.86 -3.60 -4.66
N CYS A 56 -7.96 -4.42 -5.19
CA CYS A 56 -8.11 -5.04 -6.51
C CYS A 56 -9.37 -5.90 -6.59
N THR A 57 -9.63 -6.71 -5.56
CA THR A 57 -10.84 -7.54 -5.48
C THR A 57 -12.10 -6.69 -5.46
N ALA A 58 -12.12 -5.65 -4.62
CA ALA A 58 -13.28 -4.77 -4.48
C ALA A 58 -13.53 -3.97 -5.78
N ARG A 59 -12.47 -3.53 -6.48
CA ARG A 59 -12.56 -2.88 -7.80
C ARG A 59 -13.09 -3.84 -8.86
N ALA A 60 -12.60 -5.08 -8.90
CA ALA A 60 -13.10 -6.09 -9.84
C ALA A 60 -14.58 -6.42 -9.61
N ALA A 61 -15.03 -6.46 -8.36
CA ALA A 61 -16.45 -6.59 -8.03
C ALA A 61 -17.26 -5.38 -8.51
N LEU A 62 -16.76 -4.16 -8.29
CA LEU A 62 -17.41 -2.93 -8.76
C LEU A 62 -17.53 -2.90 -10.28
N LEU A 63 -16.47 -3.31 -10.98
CA LEU A 63 -16.45 -3.42 -12.45
C LEU A 63 -17.52 -4.39 -12.98
N LYS A 64 -17.72 -5.53 -12.31
CA LYS A 64 -18.76 -6.50 -12.69
C LYS A 64 -20.17 -5.98 -12.43
N LEU A 65 -20.36 -5.20 -11.36
CA LEU A 65 -21.69 -4.72 -10.96
C LEU A 65 -22.13 -3.49 -11.74
N GLN A 66 -21.22 -2.56 -11.99
CA GLN A 66 -21.55 -1.22 -12.50
C GLN A 66 -21.01 -0.96 -13.90
N GLY A 67 -20.06 -1.78 -14.39
CA GLY A 67 -19.36 -1.53 -15.64
C GLY A 67 -18.35 -0.37 -15.54
N MET A 68 -17.63 -0.10 -16.62
CA MET A 68 -16.70 1.04 -16.68
C MET A 68 -17.47 2.36 -16.67
N GLY A 69 -16.99 3.35 -15.92
CA GLY A 69 -17.57 4.69 -15.82
C GLY A 69 -16.65 5.67 -15.11
N ASP A 70 -17.13 6.87 -14.78
CA ASP A 70 -16.37 7.96 -14.13
C ASP A 70 -15.57 7.54 -12.89
N TRP A 71 -16.02 6.50 -12.18
CA TRP A 71 -15.34 6.00 -11.00
C TRP A 71 -13.98 5.36 -11.31
N ASP A 72 -13.71 4.95 -12.56
CA ASP A 72 -12.46 4.35 -13.00
C ASP A 72 -11.28 5.33 -12.91
N ASP A 73 -11.52 6.61 -13.17
CA ASP A 73 -10.51 7.66 -13.08
C ASP A 73 -10.05 7.89 -11.63
N VAL A 74 -11.00 7.78 -10.70
CA VAL A 74 -10.74 7.92 -9.25
C VAL A 74 -10.15 6.64 -8.65
N LEU A 75 -10.58 5.47 -9.14
CA LEU A 75 -10.21 4.14 -8.67
C LEU A 75 -9.40 3.41 -9.73
N ARG A 76 -8.23 3.96 -10.05
CA ARG A 76 -7.31 3.41 -11.06
C ARG A 76 -6.85 1.99 -10.72
N THR A 77 -6.54 1.23 -11.75
CA THR A 77 -5.87 -0.08 -11.61
C THR A 77 -4.57 0.09 -10.85
N LEU A 78 -4.35 -0.77 -9.85
CA LEU A 78 -3.10 -0.81 -9.10
C LEU A 78 -2.15 -1.78 -9.81
N GLU A 79 -1.09 -1.27 -10.42
CA GLU A 79 -0.03 -2.10 -11.00
C GLU A 79 0.95 -2.55 -9.91
N LYS A 80 1.68 -3.63 -10.19
CA LYS A 80 2.77 -4.08 -9.28
C LYS A 80 3.82 -2.99 -9.06
N GLY A 81 3.98 -2.07 -10.02
CA GLY A 81 4.86 -0.91 -9.94
C GLY A 81 4.36 0.20 -9.00
N ASP A 82 3.06 0.28 -8.74
CA ASP A 82 2.48 1.29 -7.83
C ASP A 82 2.68 0.93 -6.36
N ILE A 83 3.01 -0.33 -6.07
CA ILE A 83 3.38 -0.80 -4.73
C ILE A 83 4.87 -0.47 -4.50
N ARG A 84 5.18 0.81 -4.53
CA ARG A 84 6.49 1.37 -4.20
C ARG A 84 6.29 2.49 -3.19
N GLY A 85 7.37 2.89 -2.52
CA GLY A 85 7.33 4.16 -1.79
C GLY A 85 7.08 5.27 -2.75
N MET A 86 6.30 6.27 -2.35
CA MET A 86 6.05 7.50 -3.10
C MET A 86 7.31 8.36 -3.34
N ASN A 87 8.52 7.78 -3.27
CA ASN A 87 9.81 8.47 -3.32
C ASN A 87 10.90 7.66 -4.06
N GLU A 88 10.55 6.76 -4.99
CA GLU A 88 11.52 6.17 -5.92
C GLU A 88 10.92 5.95 -7.32
#